data_AF-X1CLR1-F1
#
_entry.id   AF-X1CLR1-F1
#
_cell.length_a   1.000
_cell.length_b   1.000
_cell.length_c   1.000
_cell.angle_alpha   90.00
_cell.angle_beta   90.00
_cell.angle_gamma   90.00
#
_symmetry.space_group_name_H-M   'P 1'
#
loop_
_entity.id
_entity.type
_entity.pdbx_description
1 polymer ?
#
loop_
_entity_poly.entity_id
_entity_poly.type
_entity_poly.pdbx_seq_one_letter_code
_entity_poly.pdbx_strand_id
1 'polypeptide(L)'
;MYIKGIGINIDSSTIDGDLDLLEKVLGDFQDIGFDYVEIPVHGVDAIFKGRLNWLQTRVITDILKKFKLKYTVHGPNLLNLMDPSNFQLQKDIFKSGIE
;
A
#
# COMPACT_ATOMS: atom_id res chain seq x y z
N MET A 1 2.68 0.42 29.63
CA MET A 1 2.54 0.80 28.22
C MET A 1 1.59 -0.20 27.57
N TYR A 2 0.46 0.23 27.04
CA TYR A 2 -0.47 -0.65 26.31
C TYR A 2 -0.09 -0.64 24.83
N ILE A 3 0.65 -1.65 24.39
CA ILE A 3 0.98 -1.84 22.98
C ILE A 3 -0.24 -2.47 22.30
N LYS A 4 -0.75 -1.82 21.23
CA LYS A 4 -1.94 -2.26 20.48
C LYS A 4 -1.64 -3.31 19.41
N GLY A 5 -0.38 -3.44 19.03
CA GLY A 5 0.14 -4.41 18.08
C GLY A 5 1.49 -3.98 17.51
N ILE A 6 2.13 -4.88 16.78
CA ILE A 6 3.40 -4.66 16.09
C ILE A 6 3.15 -4.71 14.58
N GLY A 7 3.71 -3.74 13.86
CA GLY A 7 3.57 -3.63 12.40
C GLY A 7 4.89 -3.73 11.65
N ILE A 8 4.78 -4.09 10.38
CA ILE A 8 5.91 -4.16 9.43
C ILE A 8 5.53 -3.52 8.09
N ASN A 9 6.49 -2.89 7.43
CA ASN A 9 6.33 -2.35 6.08
C ASN A 9 6.73 -3.40 5.03
N ILE A 10 5.96 -3.46 3.95
CA ILE A 10 6.37 -4.15 2.73
C ILE A 10 7.10 -3.14 1.84
N ASP A 11 8.36 -3.40 1.49
CA ASP A 11 9.08 -2.51 0.59
C ASP A 11 8.50 -2.59 -0.84
N SER A 12 8.30 -1.44 -1.49
CA SER A 12 7.69 -1.38 -2.81
C SER A 12 8.44 -2.16 -3.88
N SER A 13 9.78 -2.20 -3.81
CA SER A 13 10.61 -2.94 -4.76
C SER A 13 10.59 -4.45 -4.53
N THR A 14 10.10 -4.89 -3.37
CA THR A 14 9.88 -6.31 -3.11
C THR A 14 8.70 -6.83 -3.92
N ILE A 15 7.61 -6.05 -3.98
CA ILE A 15 6.38 -6.48 -4.66
C ILE A 15 6.43 -6.16 -6.16
N ASP A 16 6.82 -4.93 -6.54
CA ASP A 16 6.95 -4.50 -7.93
C ASP A 16 5.74 -4.90 -8.83
N GLY A 17 4.52 -4.77 -8.29
CA GLY A 17 3.28 -5.14 -8.98
C GLY A 17 2.87 -6.63 -8.92
N ASP A 18 3.72 -7.51 -8.37
CA ASP A 18 3.43 -8.95 -8.24
C ASP A 18 2.48 -9.25 -7.06
N LEU A 19 1.20 -9.43 -7.38
CA LEU A 19 0.18 -9.71 -6.37
C LEU A 19 0.24 -11.13 -5.77
N ASP A 20 0.83 -12.10 -6.48
CA ASP A 20 1.05 -13.44 -5.92
C ASP A 20 2.13 -13.38 -4.84
N LEU A 21 3.18 -12.59 -5.08
CA LEU A 21 4.21 -12.31 -4.08
C LEU A 21 3.66 -11.50 -2.90
N LEU A 22 2.77 -10.54 -3.15
CA LEU A 22 2.06 -9.83 -2.07
C LEU A 22 1.31 -10.82 -1.17
N GLU A 23 0.52 -11.72 -1.75
CA GLU A 23 -0.23 -12.72 -0.98
C GLU A 23 0.70 -13.63 -0.16
N LYS A 24 1.81 -14.08 -0.76
CA LYS A 24 2.81 -14.89 -0.06
C LYS A 24 3.41 -14.15 1.13
N VAL A 25 3.88 -12.91 0.95
CA VAL A 25 4.51 -12.11 2.02
C VAL A 25 3.54 -11.83 3.16
N LEU A 26 2.27 -11.57 2.86
CA LEU A 26 1.23 -11.40 3.89
C LEU A 26 1.00 -12.67 4.71
N GLY A 27 1.04 -13.84 4.06
CA GLY A 27 1.02 -15.13 4.74
C GLY A 27 2.20 -15.29 5.69
N ASP A 28 3.42 -15.04 5.18
CA ASP A 28 4.65 -15.12 5.96
C ASP A 28 4.58 -14.17 7.19
N PHE A 29 4.10 -12.94 7.02
CA PHE A 29 3.98 -11.97 8.12
C PHE A 29 2.92 -12.35 9.16
N GLN A 30 1.79 -12.90 8.74
CA GLN A 30 0.78 -13.40 9.66
C GLN A 30 1.30 -14.58 10.48
N ASP A 31 2.00 -15.52 9.84
CA ASP A 31 2.55 -16.71 10.50
C ASP A 31 3.67 -16.36 11.49
N ILE A 32 4.45 -15.32 11.20
CA ILE A 32 5.44 -14.74 12.12
C ILE A 32 4.76 -14.07 13.34
N GLY A 33 3.54 -13.58 13.19
CA GLY A 33 2.74 -12.98 14.26
C GLY A 33 2.68 -11.46 14.28
N PHE A 34 2.86 -10.80 13.12
CA PHE A 34 2.59 -9.37 13.01
C PHE A 34 1.09 -9.07 13.10
N ASP A 35 0.74 -7.91 13.66
CA ASP A 35 -0.64 -7.45 13.76
C ASP A 35 -1.00 -6.48 12.62
N TYR A 36 -0.03 -5.73 12.13
CA TYR A 36 -0.21 -4.69 11.12
C TYR A 36 0.78 -4.86 9.96
N VAL A 37 0.32 -4.53 8.75
CA VAL A 37 1.17 -4.43 7.56
C VAL A 37 0.91 -3.10 6.86
N GLU A 38 1.99 -2.37 6.59
CA GLU A 38 1.95 -1.16 5.77
C GLU A 38 2.20 -1.50 4.30
N ILE A 39 1.29 -1.06 3.42
CA ILE A 39 1.33 -1.35 1.98
C ILE A 39 1.72 -0.08 1.19
N PRO A 40 2.78 -0.12 0.36
CA PRO A 40 3.12 0.96 -0.56
C PRO A 40 2.14 0.98 -1.73
N VAL A 41 1.37 2.06 -1.89
CA VAL A 41 0.37 2.14 -2.98
C VAL A 41 0.98 2.06 -4.38
N HIS A 42 2.24 2.49 -4.55
CA HIS A 42 2.98 2.37 -5.81
C HIS A 42 3.66 1.01 -6.00
N GLY A 43 3.87 0.24 -4.95
CA GLY A 43 4.43 -1.12 -5.06
C GLY A 43 3.41 -2.17 -5.51
N VAL A 44 2.12 -1.84 -5.45
CA VAL A 44 0.99 -2.71 -5.84
C VAL A 44 0.18 -2.15 -7.01
N ASP A 45 0.66 -1.09 -7.66
CA ASP A 45 -0.01 -0.44 -8.81
C ASP A 45 -1.43 0.08 -8.50
N ALA A 46 -1.68 0.50 -7.26
CA ALA A 46 -2.99 1.00 -6.85
C ALA A 46 -3.28 2.41 -7.41
N ILE A 47 -2.26 3.21 -7.72
CA ILE A 47 -2.44 4.58 -8.23
C ILE A 47 -1.66 4.78 -9.52
N PHE A 48 -2.38 5.14 -10.60
CA PHE A 48 -1.79 5.49 -11.88
C PHE A 48 -2.11 6.94 -12.27
N LYS A 49 -1.07 7.73 -12.56
CA LYS A 49 -1.19 9.13 -12.99
C LYS A 49 -2.15 9.97 -12.10
N GLY A 50 -2.05 9.79 -10.78
CA GLY A 50 -2.90 10.50 -9.81
C GLY A 50 -4.34 10.04 -9.76
N ARG A 51 -4.63 8.79 -10.15
CA ARG A 51 -5.96 8.18 -10.05
C ARG A 51 -5.86 6.79 -9.47
N LEU A 52 -6.80 6.44 -8.61
CA LEU A 52 -6.94 5.08 -8.09
C LEU A 52 -7.31 4.11 -9.23
N ASN A 53 -6.56 3.02 -9.34
CA ASN A 53 -6.84 1.91 -10.24
C ASN A 53 -7.82 0.95 -9.58
N TRP A 54 -9.11 1.23 -9.73
CA TRP A 54 -10.19 0.48 -9.07
C TRP A 54 -10.16 -1.03 -9.27
N LEU A 55 -9.77 -1.50 -10.46
CA LEU A 55 -9.69 -2.94 -10.74
C LEU A 55 -8.58 -3.59 -9.91
N GLN A 56 -7.39 -2.99 -9.92
CA GLN A 56 -6.25 -3.48 -9.13
C GLN A 56 -6.54 -3.39 -7.62
N THR A 57 -7.07 -2.25 -7.16
CA THR A 57 -7.43 -2.05 -5.75
C THR A 57 -8.44 -3.08 -5.25
N ARG A 58 -9.38 -3.50 -6.10
CA ARG A 58 -10.32 -4.57 -5.76
C ARG A 58 -9.61 -5.91 -5.59
N VAL A 59 -8.71 -6.27 -6.50
CA VAL A 59 -7.92 -7.53 -6.40
C VAL A 59 -7.07 -7.52 -5.14
N ILE A 60 -6.36 -6.41 -4.86
CA ILE A 60 -5.59 -6.24 -3.62
C ILE A 60 -6.51 -6.44 -2.42
N THR A 61 -7.66 -5.75 -2.36
CA THR A 61 -8.60 -5.84 -1.24
C THR A 61 -9.10 -7.28 -1.02
N ASP A 62 -9.34 -8.04 -2.10
CA ASP A 62 -9.77 -9.44 -2.00
C ASP A 62 -8.66 -10.37 -1.50
N ILE A 63 -7.38 -10.07 -1.81
CA ILE A 63 -6.21 -10.73 -1.19
C ILE A 63 -6.15 -10.39 0.31
N LEU A 64 -6.23 -9.11 0.66
CA LEU A 64 -6.08 -8.65 2.06
C LEU A 64 -7.11 -9.28 3.01
N LYS A 65 -8.33 -9.56 2.53
CA LYS A 65 -9.40 -10.21 3.31
C LYS A 65 -9.10 -11.65 3.70
N LYS A 66 -8.13 -12.31 3.05
CA LYS A 66 -7.74 -13.69 3.38
C LYS A 66 -6.98 -13.78 4.71
N PHE A 67 -6.47 -12.65 5.21
CA PHE A 67 -5.62 -12.59 6.40
C PHE A 67 -6.31 -11.83 7.54
N LYS A 68 -5.87 -12.10 8.77
CA LYS A 68 -6.31 -11.44 10.02
C LYS A 68 -5.48 -10.20 10.36
N LEU A 69 -4.63 -9.77 9.44
CA LEU A 69 -3.78 -8.59 9.56
C LEU A 69 -4.62 -7.31 9.48
N LYS A 70 -4.11 -6.24 10.08
CA LYS A 70 -4.62 -4.88 9.91
C LYS A 70 -3.72 -4.13 8.95
N TYR A 71 -4.27 -3.19 8.21
CA TYR A 71 -3.54 -2.55 7.12
C TYR A 71 -3.43 -1.05 7.31
N THR A 72 -2.26 -0.52 6.95
CA THR A 72 -2.04 0.90 6.68
C THR A 72 -1.49 1.05 5.27
N VAL A 73 -1.53 2.26 4.74
CA VAL A 73 -0.91 2.59 3.45
C VAL A 73 0.02 3.75 3.61
N HIS A 74 1.09 3.79 2.82
CA HIS A 74 1.87 5.00 2.64
C HIS A 74 1.80 5.46 1.18
N GLY A 75 1.88 6.77 0.98
CA GLY A 75 1.85 7.37 -0.35
C GLY A 75 3.10 7.04 -1.17
N PRO A 76 3.07 7.33 -2.49
CA PRO A 76 4.21 7.07 -3.37
C PRO A 76 5.49 7.77 -2.91
N ASN A 77 6.63 7.11 -3.05
CA ASN A 77 7.94 7.70 -2.68
C ASN A 77 8.24 9.01 -3.43
N LEU A 78 7.69 9.18 -4.64
CA LEU A 78 7.86 10.36 -5.48
C LEU A 78 6.85 11.48 -5.19
N LEU A 79 5.94 11.30 -4.22
CA LEU A 79 4.98 12.33 -3.84
C LEU A 79 5.72 13.55 -3.30
N ASN A 80 5.53 14.69 -3.96
CA ASN A 80 6.13 15.96 -3.59
C ASN A 80 5.13 17.10 -3.76
N LEU A 81 4.41 17.44 -2.69
CA LEU A 81 3.46 18.56 -2.69
C LEU A 81 4.14 19.95 -2.81
N MET A 82 5.47 20.01 -2.79
CA MET A 82 6.24 21.24 -3.02
C MET A 82 6.76 21.35 -4.45
N ASP A 83 6.43 20.44 -5.37
CA ASP A 83 6.80 20.56 -6.78
C ASP A 83 5.83 21.52 -7.52
N PRO A 84 6.24 22.77 -7.84
CA PRO A 84 5.37 23.72 -8.50
C PRO A 84 5.09 23.35 -9.96
N SER A 85 5.99 22.58 -10.59
CA SER A 85 5.89 22.22 -12.01
C SER A 85 4.82 21.18 -12.24
N ASN A 86 4.60 20.29 -11.26
CA ASN A 86 3.60 19.22 -11.33
C ASN A 86 2.58 19.27 -10.19
N PHE A 87 2.37 20.43 -9.56
CA PHE A 87 1.58 20.56 -8.33
C PHE A 87 0.19 19.91 -8.43
N GLN A 88 -0.50 20.09 -9.56
CA GLN A 88 -1.82 19.49 -9.76
C GLN A 88 -1.76 17.95 -9.75
N LEU A 89 -0.79 17.36 -10.46
CA LEU A 89 -0.58 15.91 -10.46
C LEU A 89 -0.21 15.41 -9.05
N GLN A 90 0.68 16.11 -8.35
CA GLN A 90 1.09 15.76 -6.98
C GLN A 90 -0.09 15.79 -6.00
N LYS A 91 -0.97 16.79 -6.15
CA LYS A 91 -2.22 16.89 -5.38
C LYS A 91 -3.18 15.75 -5.70
N ASP A 92 -3.30 15.37 -6.97
CA ASP A 92 -4.17 14.28 -7.39
C ASP A 92 -3.64 12.92 -6.89
N ILE A 93 -2.32 12.69 -6.94
CA ILE A 93 -1.67 11.52 -6.32
C ILE A 93 -1.97 11.45 -4.82
N PHE A 94 -1.80 12.55 -4.09
CA PHE A 94 -2.09 12.59 -2.65
C PHE A 94 -3.55 12.26 -2.36
N LYS A 95 -4.48 12.87 -3.10
CA LYS A 95 -5.92 12.60 -2.95
C LYS A 95 -6.25 11.14 -3.19
N SER A 96 -5.76 10.53 -4.26
CA SER A 96 -6.01 9.11 -4.53
C SER A 96 -5.39 8.18 -3.49
N GLY A 97 -4.43 8.64 -2.67
CA GLY A 97 -3.90 7.87 -1.54
C GLY A 97 -4.79 7.90 -0.29
N ILE A 98 -5.83 8.73 -0.26
CA ILE A 98 -6.75 8.88 0.89
C ILE A 98 -8.24 8.70 0.53
N GLU A 99 -8.55 8.36 -0.74
CA GLU A 99 -9.88 8.00 -1.24
C GLU A 99 -10.26 6.56 -0.85
#